data_AF-A0A1G0WJ50-F1
#
_entry.id   AF-A0A1G0WJ50-F1
#
_cell.length_a   1.000
_cell.length_b   1.000
_cell.length_c   1.000
_cell.angle_alpha   90.00
_cell.angle_beta   90.00
_cell.angle_gamma   90.00
#
_symmetry.space_group_name_H-M   'P 1'
#
loop_
_entity.id
_entity.type
_entity.pdbx_description
1 polymer ?
#
loop_
_entity_poly.entity_id
_entity_poly.type
_entity_poly.pdbx_seq_one_letter_code
_entity_poly.pdbx_strand_id
1 'polypeptide(L)'
;MIVKIPFASEIVQLIGKDNVVKVFPLGSDQPKAAWIEINPVDPFSLYAFVENEIVPDLSYLTPEQKKLPRVYGLYPVKYFYDKRYFTKIETEKDFVIDNLTEEQKNMLALPESAIFHDDQSDFVYRAKGQKAFDMDKGISLDFDIEKVRIKKGILYREFSYEVGRALKIINLTDSSSLSADDVICMYPDKGLKDADHVCYTRTKWLFLPEDQIPVVIPDLVKPGFYVPPSAIIHAAEGANFVYINDNGKAKLLQVKLVGRATDTYAIEADGLKEDTQIIVIEDKSILNQLYDGAPITVKGIVNPPYILEKRRVLPIVPVEQLEPYSFFN
;
A
#
# COMPACT_ATOMS: atom_id res chain seq x y z
N MET A 1 11.55 2.25 2.88
CA MET A 1 11.05 3.62 2.64
C MET A 1 10.69 4.25 3.98
N ILE A 2 10.83 5.58 4.11
CA ILE A 2 10.40 6.32 5.29
C ILE A 2 9.04 6.96 4.99
N VAL A 3 8.07 6.72 5.86
CA VAL A 3 6.75 7.34 5.87
C VAL A 3 6.72 8.37 6.99
N LYS A 4 6.42 9.63 6.64
CA LYS A 4 6.25 10.72 7.61
C LYS A 4 4.76 10.87 7.94
N ILE A 5 4.41 10.73 9.20
CA ILE A 5 3.03 10.77 9.67
C ILE A 5 2.87 12.01 10.58
N PRO A 6 2.10 13.03 10.17
CA PRO A 6 1.88 14.21 10.99
C PRO A 6 0.97 13.89 12.18
N PHE A 7 1.33 14.36 13.37
CA PHE A 7 0.55 14.21 14.60
C PHE A 7 0.60 15.49 15.45
N ALA A 8 -0.38 15.63 16.34
CA ALA A 8 -0.28 16.59 17.44
C ALA A 8 0.80 16.11 18.44
N SER A 9 1.51 17.05 19.07
CA SER A 9 2.65 16.75 19.95
C SER A 9 2.32 15.84 21.12
N GLU A 10 1.10 15.92 21.64
CA GLU A 10 0.63 15.11 22.75
C GLU A 10 0.45 13.64 22.36
N ILE A 11 0.12 13.38 21.08
CA ILE A 11 -0.09 12.02 20.57
C ILE A 11 1.25 11.33 20.34
N VAL A 12 2.23 12.04 19.78
CA VAL A 12 3.57 11.47 19.51
C VAL A 12 4.21 10.91 20.79
N GLN A 13 4.01 11.58 21.92
CA GLN A 13 4.52 11.14 23.23
C GLN A 13 3.89 9.83 23.74
N LEU A 14 2.72 9.45 23.23
CA LEU A 14 2.03 8.20 23.59
C LEU A 14 2.50 7.00 22.74
N ILE A 15 3.31 7.25 21.71
CA ILE A 15 3.76 6.24 20.75
C ILE A 15 5.23 5.89 21.04
N GLY A 16 5.48 4.64 21.46
CA GLY A 16 6.77 4.01 21.58
C GLY A 16 7.16 3.12 20.39
N LYS A 17 8.39 2.57 20.44
CA LYS A 17 8.92 1.65 19.42
C LYS A 17 8.14 0.35 19.30
N ASP A 18 7.47 -0.04 20.37
CA ASP A 18 6.71 -1.30 20.45
C ASP A 18 5.32 -1.19 19.81
N ASN A 19 4.90 0.02 19.43
CA ASN A 19 3.61 0.19 18.79
C ASN A 19 3.61 -0.38 17.37
N VAL A 20 2.53 -1.10 17.05
CA VAL A 20 2.33 -1.62 15.70
C VAL A 20 1.82 -0.50 14.80
N VAL A 21 2.56 -0.17 13.75
CA VAL A 21 2.09 0.77 12.71
C VAL A 21 1.70 -0.04 11.47
N LYS A 22 0.49 0.20 10.97
CA LYS A 22 -0.02 -0.40 9.73
C LYS A 22 -0.15 0.70 8.68
N VAL A 23 0.55 0.52 7.57
CA VAL A 23 0.56 1.46 6.44
C VAL A 23 -0.14 0.80 5.26
N PHE A 24 -1.10 1.47 4.63
CA PHE A 24 -1.89 0.91 3.53
C PHE A 24 -1.41 1.48 2.20
N PRO A 25 -0.85 0.66 1.29
CA PRO A 25 -0.51 1.12 -0.05
C PRO A 25 -1.73 1.69 -0.78
N LEU A 26 -1.50 2.64 -1.69
CA LEU A 26 -2.58 3.29 -2.43
C LEU A 26 -3.41 2.26 -3.21
N GLY A 27 -4.72 2.19 -2.93
CA GLY A 27 -5.64 1.24 -3.57
C GLY A 27 -5.56 -0.21 -3.06
N SER A 28 -4.85 -0.46 -1.95
CA SER A 28 -4.77 -1.77 -1.30
C SER A 28 -5.52 -1.78 0.04
N ASP A 29 -6.25 -2.86 0.32
CA ASP A 29 -6.83 -3.15 1.63
C ASP A 29 -5.86 -3.93 2.55
N GLN A 30 -4.78 -4.47 1.98
CA GLN A 30 -3.75 -5.20 2.72
C GLN A 30 -2.71 -4.22 3.30
N PRO A 31 -2.56 -4.12 4.63
CA PRO A 31 -1.56 -3.27 5.24
C PRO A 31 -0.16 -3.89 5.16
N LYS A 32 0.85 -3.03 5.15
CA LYS A 32 2.23 -3.36 5.46
C LYS A 32 2.55 -2.93 6.89
N ALA A 33 3.25 -3.80 7.62
CA ALA A 33 3.79 -3.42 8.92
C ALA A 33 4.89 -2.38 8.73
N ALA A 34 4.90 -1.38 9.59
CA ALA A 34 5.96 -0.38 9.67
C ALA A 34 6.52 -0.33 11.09
N TRP A 35 7.82 -0.11 11.21
CA TRP A 35 8.49 0.05 12.49
C TRP A 35 8.82 1.51 12.73
N ILE A 36 8.61 1.95 13.96
CA ILE A 36 8.89 3.32 14.37
C ILE A 36 10.37 3.44 14.70
N GLU A 37 11.02 4.40 14.08
CA GLU A 37 12.28 4.91 14.60
C GLU A 37 11.97 6.14 15.44
N ILE A 38 12.08 6.01 16.77
CA ILE A 38 12.01 7.19 17.64
C ILE A 38 13.26 8.02 17.38
N ASN A 39 13.11 9.04 16.54
CA ASN A 39 14.09 10.09 16.38
C ASN A 39 13.57 11.33 17.15
N PRO A 40 14.21 11.76 18.24
CA PRO A 40 13.67 12.78 19.16
C PRO A 40 13.59 14.21 18.59
N VAL A 41 13.76 14.38 17.28
CA VAL A 41 13.97 15.69 16.64
C VAL A 41 12.66 16.37 16.23
N ASP A 42 11.57 15.63 15.98
CA ASP A 42 10.31 16.21 15.48
C ASP A 42 9.13 15.85 16.41
N PRO A 43 8.69 16.78 17.28
CA PRO A 43 7.56 16.51 18.16
C PRO A 43 6.21 16.49 17.43
N PHE A 44 6.16 16.84 16.14
CA PHE A 44 4.92 16.92 15.35
C PHE A 44 4.81 15.84 14.29
N SER A 45 5.79 14.95 14.18
CA SER A 45 5.77 13.88 13.19
C SER A 45 6.34 12.57 13.73
N LEU A 46 5.67 11.47 13.37
CA LEU A 46 6.20 10.13 13.54
C LEU A 46 6.86 9.68 12.23
N TYR A 47 8.07 9.13 12.33
CA TYR A 47 8.75 8.51 11.20
C TYR A 47 8.64 6.99 11.33
N ALA A 48 7.99 6.37 10.36
CA ALA A 48 7.83 4.93 10.29
C ALA A 48 8.55 4.39 9.06
N PHE A 49 9.29 3.31 9.23
CA PHE A 49 9.96 2.63 8.14
C PHE A 49 9.09 1.49 7.68
N VAL A 50 8.91 1.40 6.36
CA VAL A 50 8.16 0.33 5.72
C VAL A 50 9.03 -0.31 4.66
N GLU A 51 8.96 -1.64 4.58
CA GLU A 51 9.53 -2.36 3.43
C GLU A 51 8.81 -1.90 2.17
N ASN A 52 9.59 -1.39 1.21
CA ASN A 52 9.08 -0.95 -0.07
C ASN A 52 9.62 -1.89 -1.14
N GLU A 53 8.82 -2.90 -1.48
CA GLU A 53 9.17 -3.89 -2.49
C GLU A 53 8.71 -3.44 -3.87
N ILE A 54 9.23 -4.09 -4.91
CA ILE A 54 8.74 -3.90 -6.28
C ILE A 54 7.56 -4.85 -6.50
N VAL A 55 6.43 -4.33 -6.96
CA VAL A 55 5.19 -5.06 -7.22
C VAL A 55 4.70 -4.86 -8.66
N PRO A 56 3.86 -5.78 -9.19
CA PRO A 56 3.19 -5.58 -10.47
C PRO A 56 2.25 -4.37 -10.46
N ASP A 57 2.28 -3.54 -11.50
CA ASP A 57 1.33 -2.45 -11.69
C ASP A 57 0.12 -2.93 -12.50
N LEU A 58 -1.00 -3.17 -11.79
CA LEU A 58 -2.23 -3.70 -12.38
C LEU A 58 -3.24 -2.60 -12.74
N SER A 59 -2.87 -1.33 -12.56
CA SER A 59 -3.80 -0.19 -12.69
C SER A 59 -4.31 0.02 -14.11
N TYR A 60 -3.51 -0.36 -15.11
CA TYR A 60 -3.80 -0.14 -16.52
C TYR A 60 -4.34 -1.40 -17.25
N LEU A 61 -4.47 -2.53 -16.55
CA LEU A 61 -4.91 -3.80 -17.13
C LEU A 61 -6.43 -3.96 -17.03
N THR A 62 -7.03 -4.55 -18.06
CA THR A 62 -8.43 -4.99 -18.06
C THR A 62 -8.66 -6.17 -17.09
N PRO A 63 -9.90 -6.43 -16.63
CA PRO A 63 -10.22 -7.60 -15.81
C PRO A 63 -9.82 -8.93 -16.45
N GLU A 64 -9.89 -9.03 -17.78
CA GLU A 64 -9.51 -10.20 -18.56
C GLU A 64 -7.98 -10.39 -18.54
N GLN A 65 -7.22 -9.33 -18.82
CA GLN A 65 -5.76 -9.36 -18.78
C GLN A 65 -5.21 -9.70 -17.38
N LYS A 66 -5.87 -9.25 -16.31
CA LYS A 66 -5.49 -9.56 -14.93
C LYS A 66 -5.51 -11.06 -14.60
N LYS A 67 -6.26 -11.86 -15.37
CA LYS A 67 -6.38 -13.32 -15.21
C LYS A 67 -5.32 -14.11 -15.98
N LEU A 68 -4.60 -13.48 -16.91
CA LEU A 68 -3.56 -14.14 -17.70
C LEU A 68 -2.27 -14.36 -16.87
N PRO A 69 -1.47 -15.39 -17.20
CA PRO A 69 -0.09 -15.49 -16.72
C PRO A 69 0.71 -14.25 -17.10
N ARG A 70 1.65 -13.83 -16.26
CA ARG A 70 2.35 -12.54 -16.44
C ARG A 70 3.81 -12.69 -16.83
N VAL A 71 4.29 -11.68 -17.53
CA VAL A 71 5.72 -11.42 -17.76
C VAL A 71 6.04 -10.01 -17.27
N TYR A 72 7.07 -9.87 -16.44
CA TYR A 72 7.38 -8.59 -15.76
C TYR A 72 8.46 -7.75 -16.46
N GLY A 73 9.11 -8.31 -17.47
CA GLY A 73 10.05 -7.59 -18.31
C GLY A 73 10.01 -8.08 -19.75
N LEU A 74 10.40 -7.20 -20.65
CA LEU A 74 10.58 -7.48 -22.06
C LEU A 74 11.96 -7.00 -22.46
N TYR A 75 12.67 -7.79 -23.26
CA TYR A 75 13.96 -7.41 -23.78
C TYR A 75 14.01 -7.59 -25.30
N PRO A 76 14.43 -6.56 -26.05
CA PRO A 76 14.68 -6.71 -27.48
C PRO A 76 15.94 -7.54 -27.69
N VAL A 77 15.84 -8.60 -28.49
CA VAL A 77 17.01 -9.35 -28.95
C VAL A 77 17.90 -8.41 -29.75
N LYS A 78 19.14 -8.23 -29.30
CA LYS A 78 20.13 -7.36 -29.95
C LYS A 78 21.33 -8.18 -30.36
N TYR A 79 22.05 -7.66 -31.34
CA TYR A 79 23.42 -8.08 -31.59
C TYR A 79 24.30 -7.75 -30.39
N PHE A 80 25.28 -8.60 -30.13
CA PHE A 80 26.25 -8.47 -29.04
C PHE A 80 27.21 -7.26 -29.21
N TYR A 81 27.06 -6.50 -30.30
CA TYR A 81 27.91 -5.37 -30.65
C TYR A 81 27.59 -4.11 -29.85
N ASP A 82 28.24 -3.95 -28.70
CA ASP A 82 28.51 -2.63 -28.14
C ASP A 82 29.92 -2.59 -27.52
N LYS A 83 30.70 -1.58 -27.93
CA LYS A 83 32.14 -1.51 -27.69
C LYS A 83 32.42 -1.13 -26.23
N ARG A 84 33.14 -2.00 -25.48
CA ARG A 84 34.43 -1.67 -24.81
C ARG A 84 34.86 -2.59 -23.64
N TYR A 85 34.01 -3.46 -23.09
CA TYR A 85 34.41 -4.34 -21.98
C TYR A 85 33.68 -5.69 -22.03
N PHE A 86 34.44 -6.78 -22.00
CA PHE A 86 33.93 -8.15 -22.02
C PHE A 86 34.60 -8.99 -20.95
N THR A 87 33.86 -9.97 -20.40
CA THR A 87 34.39 -10.94 -19.45
C THR A 87 34.10 -12.34 -19.99
N LYS A 88 35.08 -13.24 -19.94
CA LYS A 88 34.91 -14.63 -20.37
C LYS A 88 34.42 -15.47 -19.19
N ILE A 89 33.32 -16.21 -19.37
CA ILE A 89 32.65 -16.99 -18.29
C ILE A 89 33.63 -17.92 -17.56
N GLU A 90 34.46 -18.65 -18.31
CA GLU A 90 35.32 -19.71 -17.75
C GLU A 90 36.48 -19.18 -16.89
N THR A 91 36.90 -17.94 -17.08
CA THR A 91 38.15 -17.43 -16.48
C THR A 91 37.93 -16.28 -15.52
N GLU A 92 36.74 -15.66 -15.50
CA GLU A 92 36.43 -14.44 -14.74
C GLU A 92 37.47 -13.31 -14.87
N LYS A 93 38.27 -13.35 -15.94
CA LYS A 93 39.24 -12.33 -16.29
C LYS A 93 38.58 -11.39 -17.27
N ASP A 94 38.60 -10.12 -16.91
CA ASP A 94 38.21 -9.04 -17.81
C ASP A 94 39.24 -8.98 -18.94
N PHE A 95 38.76 -9.04 -20.17
CA PHE A 95 39.57 -8.83 -21.34
C PHE A 95 38.93 -7.73 -22.17
N VAL A 96 39.73 -6.72 -22.49
CA VAL A 96 39.37 -5.79 -23.55
C VAL A 96 39.57 -6.55 -24.86
N ILE A 97 38.48 -6.99 -25.47
CA ILE A 97 38.53 -7.50 -26.84
C ILE A 97 38.59 -6.27 -27.75
N ASP A 98 39.81 -5.86 -28.11
CA ASP A 98 40.04 -4.70 -28.98
C ASP A 98 39.40 -4.89 -30.36
N ASN A 99 39.24 -6.15 -30.83
CA ASN A 99 38.61 -6.48 -32.11
C ASN A 99 37.81 -7.79 -32.04
N LEU A 100 36.47 -7.69 -31.99
CA LEU A 100 35.58 -8.84 -32.24
C LEU A 100 35.66 -9.25 -33.73
N THR A 101 35.58 -10.55 -34.03
CA THR A 101 35.42 -11.03 -35.42
C THR A 101 34.05 -10.64 -35.98
N GLU A 102 33.88 -10.56 -37.30
CA GLU A 102 32.57 -10.27 -37.90
C GLU A 102 31.48 -11.27 -37.46
N GLU A 103 31.85 -12.55 -37.29
CA GLU A 103 30.96 -13.56 -36.73
C GLU A 103 30.49 -13.18 -35.32
N GLN A 104 31.42 -12.79 -34.44
CA GLN A 104 31.11 -12.38 -33.07
C GLN A 104 30.28 -11.10 -33.00
N LYS A 105 30.50 -10.16 -33.93
CA LYS A 105 29.70 -8.92 -34.01
C LYS A 105 28.24 -9.23 -34.38
N ASN A 106 28.02 -10.28 -35.15
CA ASN A 106 26.70 -10.73 -35.60
C ASN A 106 26.04 -11.75 -34.66
N MET A 107 26.70 -12.15 -33.56
CA MET A 107 26.08 -13.01 -32.55
C MET A 107 24.97 -12.24 -31.83
N LEU A 108 23.82 -12.90 -31.66
CA LEU A 108 22.75 -12.39 -30.81
C LEU A 108 23.11 -12.56 -29.34
N ALA A 109 22.56 -11.70 -28.49
CA ALA A 109 22.80 -11.78 -27.06
C ALA A 109 21.58 -11.41 -26.24
N LEU A 110 21.42 -12.11 -25.12
CA LEU A 110 20.25 -12.02 -24.26
C LEU A 110 20.65 -11.85 -22.79
N PRO A 111 19.81 -11.21 -21.96
CA PRO A 111 19.97 -11.23 -20.52
C PRO A 111 19.95 -12.66 -19.98
N GLU A 112 20.87 -12.98 -19.08
CA GLU A 112 20.89 -14.28 -18.39
C GLU A 112 19.56 -14.54 -17.67
N SER A 113 18.93 -13.50 -17.12
CA SER A 113 17.62 -13.58 -16.45
C SER A 113 16.44 -13.90 -17.38
N ALA A 114 16.65 -13.91 -18.69
CA ALA A 114 15.66 -14.33 -19.68
C ALA A 114 15.90 -15.75 -20.21
N ILE A 115 16.99 -16.40 -19.80
CA ILE A 115 17.33 -17.74 -20.26
C ILE A 115 16.92 -18.75 -19.20
N PHE A 116 15.98 -19.61 -19.57
CA PHE A 116 15.45 -20.68 -18.74
C PHE A 116 16.09 -22.01 -19.12
N HIS A 117 15.95 -23.00 -18.25
CA HIS A 117 16.45 -24.36 -18.44
C HIS A 117 15.35 -25.36 -18.09
N ASP A 118 15.17 -26.36 -18.95
CA ASP A 118 14.40 -27.56 -18.64
C ASP A 118 15.26 -28.80 -18.92
N ASP A 119 14.65 -29.98 -18.90
CA ASP A 119 15.32 -31.26 -19.09
C ASP A 119 15.99 -31.44 -20.46
N GLN A 120 15.61 -30.63 -21.46
CA GLN A 120 16.13 -30.74 -22.82
C GLN A 120 17.32 -29.81 -23.06
N SER A 121 17.13 -28.51 -22.84
CA SER A 121 18.16 -27.50 -23.10
C SER A 121 17.79 -26.15 -22.53
N ASP A 122 18.71 -25.19 -22.68
CA ASP A 122 18.39 -23.79 -22.48
C ASP A 122 17.35 -23.30 -23.51
N PHE A 123 16.47 -22.40 -23.08
CA PHE A 123 15.43 -21.81 -23.91
C PHE A 123 15.06 -20.41 -23.44
N VAL A 124 14.35 -19.68 -24.30
CA VAL A 124 13.70 -18.40 -23.97
C VAL A 124 12.24 -18.41 -24.40
N TYR A 125 11.44 -17.52 -23.82
CA TYR A 125 10.09 -17.24 -24.29
C TYR A 125 10.10 -16.02 -25.21
N ARG A 126 9.90 -16.23 -26.51
CA ARG A 126 9.70 -15.15 -27.49
C ARG A 126 8.24 -14.68 -27.42
N ALA A 127 8.02 -13.37 -27.39
CA ALA A 127 6.69 -12.77 -27.57
C ALA A 127 6.32 -12.85 -29.06
N LYS A 128 5.42 -13.78 -29.41
CA LYS A 128 5.14 -14.15 -30.79
C LYS A 128 4.54 -12.98 -31.57
N GLY A 129 5.16 -12.66 -32.70
CA GLY A 129 4.74 -11.55 -33.56
C GLY A 129 5.00 -10.15 -33.01
N GLN A 130 5.66 -10.03 -31.85
CA GLN A 130 6.06 -8.75 -31.28
C GLN A 130 7.50 -8.41 -31.70
N LYS A 131 7.71 -7.18 -32.18
CA LYS A 131 9.02 -6.65 -32.58
C LYS A 131 9.31 -5.35 -31.86
N ALA A 132 10.56 -5.16 -31.43
CA ALA A 132 10.94 -4.02 -30.60
C ALA A 132 10.93 -2.67 -31.33
N PHE A 133 11.20 -2.69 -32.63
CA PHE A 133 11.32 -1.49 -33.46
C PHE A 133 10.31 -1.48 -34.62
N ASP A 134 9.16 -2.15 -34.45
CA ASP A 134 8.03 -1.96 -35.36
C ASP A 134 7.39 -0.58 -35.06
N MET A 135 7.77 0.42 -35.85
CA MET A 135 7.33 1.81 -35.65
C MET A 135 5.83 1.99 -35.87
N ASP A 136 5.19 1.09 -36.61
CA ASP A 136 3.76 1.13 -36.89
C ASP A 136 2.95 0.42 -35.79
N LYS A 137 3.59 -0.53 -35.08
CA LYS A 137 2.94 -1.37 -34.07
C LYS A 137 3.78 -1.41 -32.80
N GLY A 138 3.37 -0.62 -31.81
CA GLY A 138 3.90 -0.76 -30.44
C GLY A 138 3.66 -2.17 -29.88
N ILE A 139 4.38 -2.52 -28.82
CA ILE A 139 4.24 -3.83 -28.18
C ILE A 139 2.87 -3.95 -27.51
N SER A 140 2.13 -5.01 -27.85
CA SER A 140 0.84 -5.33 -27.21
C SER A 140 1.02 -5.66 -25.72
N LEU A 141 0.03 -5.35 -24.89
CA LEU A 141 0.04 -5.71 -23.47
C LEU A 141 -0.26 -7.19 -23.23
N ASP A 142 -0.88 -7.87 -24.19
CA ASP A 142 -1.07 -9.31 -24.19
C ASP A 142 -0.67 -9.91 -25.55
N PHE A 143 -0.13 -11.12 -25.52
CA PHE A 143 0.38 -11.82 -26.69
C PHE A 143 0.60 -13.30 -26.39
N ASP A 144 0.64 -14.10 -27.45
CA ASP A 144 1.10 -15.48 -27.36
C ASP A 144 2.63 -15.53 -27.21
N ILE A 145 3.13 -16.51 -26.49
CA ILE A 145 4.58 -16.77 -26.41
C ILE A 145 4.97 -18.01 -27.19
N GLU A 146 6.27 -18.14 -27.46
CA GLU A 146 6.87 -19.29 -28.10
C GLU A 146 8.18 -19.65 -27.40
N LYS A 147 8.32 -20.93 -27.03
CA LYS A 147 9.54 -21.48 -26.47
C LYS A 147 10.57 -21.70 -27.57
N VAL A 148 11.63 -20.89 -27.57
CA VAL A 148 12.73 -21.01 -28.54
C VAL A 148 13.96 -21.59 -27.86
N ARG A 149 14.41 -22.77 -28.33
CA ARG A 149 15.63 -23.43 -27.84
C ARG A 149 16.86 -22.67 -28.30
N ILE A 150 17.82 -22.48 -27.40
CA ILE A 150 19.05 -21.73 -27.68
C ILE A 150 20.26 -22.44 -27.10
N LYS A 151 21.46 -22.05 -27.55
CA LYS A 151 22.72 -22.46 -26.95
C LYS A 151 23.51 -21.23 -26.49
N LYS A 152 23.77 -21.15 -25.18
CA LYS A 152 24.62 -20.10 -24.60
C LYS A 152 26.03 -20.17 -25.18
N GLY A 153 26.65 -19.02 -25.36
CA GLY A 153 28.07 -18.88 -25.60
C GLY A 153 28.87 -18.69 -24.32
N ILE A 154 30.13 -18.32 -24.50
CA ILE A 154 31.13 -18.17 -23.43
C ILE A 154 31.47 -16.70 -23.11
N LEU A 155 30.92 -15.77 -23.88
CA LEU A 155 31.16 -14.33 -23.72
C LEU A 155 29.96 -13.72 -23.01
N TYR A 156 30.23 -12.92 -22.00
CA TYR A 156 29.21 -12.11 -21.37
C TYR A 156 29.70 -10.68 -21.17
N ARG A 157 28.73 -9.81 -20.98
CA ARG A 157 28.94 -8.44 -20.53
C ARG A 157 28.07 -8.20 -19.31
N GLU A 158 28.68 -7.67 -18.27
CA GLU A 158 27.97 -7.26 -17.07
C GLU A 158 27.82 -5.74 -17.06
N PHE A 159 26.57 -5.27 -16.97
CA PHE A 159 26.25 -3.87 -16.79
C PHE A 159 25.88 -3.65 -15.34
N SER A 160 26.78 -3.09 -14.55
CA SER A 160 26.44 -2.61 -13.22
C SER A 160 25.73 -1.26 -13.33
N TYR A 161 24.48 -1.20 -12.86
CA TYR A 161 23.78 0.06 -12.66
C TYR A 161 24.09 0.58 -11.25
N GLU A 162 24.09 1.91 -11.06
CA GLU A 162 24.40 2.60 -9.79
C GLU A 162 23.57 2.12 -8.59
N VAL A 163 22.49 1.37 -8.82
CA VAL A 163 21.55 0.86 -7.81
C VAL A 163 21.80 -0.62 -7.46
N GLY A 164 23.03 -1.11 -7.62
CA GLY A 164 23.43 -2.46 -7.18
C GLY A 164 22.77 -3.61 -7.94
N ARG A 165 22.24 -3.33 -9.15
CA ARG A 165 21.74 -4.36 -10.07
C ARG A 165 22.72 -4.50 -11.20
N ALA A 166 23.21 -5.72 -11.39
CA ALA A 166 24.01 -6.08 -12.55
C ALA A 166 23.13 -6.80 -13.58
N LEU A 167 23.14 -6.33 -14.81
CA LEU A 167 22.53 -7.04 -15.94
C LEU A 167 23.63 -7.78 -16.69
N LYS A 168 23.62 -9.11 -16.60
CA LYS A 168 24.53 -9.98 -17.35
C LYS A 168 23.91 -10.36 -18.68
N ILE A 169 24.52 -9.93 -19.78
CA ILE A 169 24.14 -10.23 -21.16
C ILE A 169 25.07 -11.32 -21.69
N ILE A 170 24.52 -12.44 -22.14
CA ILE A 170 25.25 -13.61 -22.64
C ILE A 170 25.05 -13.72 -24.15
N ASN A 171 26.15 -13.94 -24.89
CA ASN A 171 26.06 -14.21 -26.33
C ASN A 171 25.47 -15.60 -26.61
N LEU A 172 24.89 -15.79 -27.77
CA LEU A 172 24.37 -17.09 -28.22
C LEU A 172 25.33 -17.71 -29.24
N THR A 173 25.64 -18.99 -29.07
CA THR A 173 26.35 -19.79 -30.11
C THR A 173 25.37 -20.44 -31.09
N ASP A 174 24.13 -20.63 -30.67
CA ASP A 174 23.01 -21.00 -31.53
C ASP A 174 21.78 -20.20 -31.08
N SER A 175 21.29 -19.34 -31.97
CA SER A 175 20.10 -18.53 -31.75
C SER A 175 18.83 -19.18 -32.29
N SER A 176 18.92 -20.34 -32.93
CA SER A 176 17.81 -21.04 -33.57
C SER A 176 17.02 -20.10 -34.49
N SER A 177 15.71 -19.96 -34.25
CA SER A 177 14.81 -19.08 -35.01
C SER A 177 14.74 -17.64 -34.48
N LEU A 178 15.54 -17.25 -33.48
CA LEU A 178 15.59 -15.87 -33.01
C LEU A 178 16.26 -14.98 -34.05
N SER A 179 15.72 -13.78 -34.18
CA SER A 179 16.24 -12.71 -35.01
C SER A 179 16.50 -11.46 -34.16
N ALA A 180 17.31 -10.54 -34.67
CA ALA A 180 17.36 -9.21 -34.10
C ALA A 180 15.93 -8.61 -34.06
N ASP A 181 15.68 -7.81 -33.04
CA ASP A 181 14.42 -7.12 -32.77
C ASP A 181 13.25 -8.02 -32.35
N ASP A 182 13.42 -9.34 -32.30
CA ASP A 182 12.50 -10.20 -31.54
C ASP A 182 12.40 -9.68 -30.11
N VAL A 183 11.21 -9.77 -29.53
CA VAL A 183 11.01 -9.44 -28.11
C VAL A 183 10.99 -10.75 -27.33
N ILE A 184 11.82 -10.85 -26.30
CA ILE A 184 11.84 -11.98 -25.36
C ILE A 184 11.29 -11.56 -23.99
N CYS A 185 10.66 -12.52 -23.31
CA CYS A 185 10.08 -12.34 -21.99
C CYS A 185 11.15 -12.50 -20.90
N MET A 186 11.15 -11.58 -19.94
CA MET A 186 11.96 -11.65 -18.72
C MET A 186 11.05 -11.79 -17.51
N TYR A 187 11.53 -12.48 -16.48
CA TYR A 187 10.82 -12.66 -15.22
C TYR A 187 9.35 -13.10 -15.42
N PRO A 188 9.09 -14.21 -16.13
CA PRO A 188 7.73 -14.73 -16.22
C PRO A 188 7.27 -15.28 -14.87
N ASP A 189 5.94 -15.40 -14.70
CA ASP A 189 5.37 -16.23 -13.64
C ASP A 189 5.92 -17.68 -13.72
N LYS A 190 5.89 -18.40 -12.60
CA LYS A 190 6.33 -19.80 -12.60
C LYS A 190 5.34 -20.68 -13.38
N GLY A 191 5.87 -21.62 -14.14
CA GLY A 191 5.05 -22.65 -14.80
C GLY A 191 4.43 -22.25 -16.14
N LEU A 192 4.86 -21.14 -16.75
CA LEU A 192 4.55 -20.83 -18.15
C LEU A 192 4.93 -22.01 -19.05
N LYS A 193 4.10 -22.28 -20.06
CA LYS A 193 4.26 -23.30 -21.08
C LYS A 193 4.43 -22.67 -22.44
N ASP A 194 4.93 -23.46 -23.39
CA ASP A 194 4.97 -23.05 -24.79
C ASP A 194 3.54 -22.75 -25.31
N ALA A 195 3.41 -21.75 -26.17
CA ALA A 195 2.15 -21.25 -26.71
C ALA A 195 1.14 -20.66 -25.69
N ASP A 196 1.54 -20.40 -24.44
CA ASP A 196 0.67 -19.70 -23.49
C ASP A 196 0.37 -18.27 -23.98
N HIS A 197 -0.86 -17.82 -23.75
CA HIS A 197 -1.26 -16.41 -23.92
C HIS A 197 -1.00 -15.66 -22.61
N VAL A 198 -0.15 -14.63 -22.65
CA VAL A 198 0.35 -13.95 -21.46
C VAL A 198 0.07 -12.45 -21.49
N CYS A 199 0.20 -11.81 -20.34
CA CYS A 199 0.10 -10.37 -20.19
C CYS A 199 1.44 -9.75 -19.73
N TYR A 200 1.94 -8.77 -20.46
CA TYR A 200 3.05 -7.93 -20.04
C TYR A 200 2.60 -6.94 -18.95
N THR A 201 3.22 -7.06 -17.79
CA THR A 201 2.92 -6.22 -16.63
C THR A 201 4.17 -5.46 -16.21
N ARG A 202 4.10 -4.12 -16.18
CA ARG A 202 5.16 -3.29 -15.63
C ARG A 202 5.25 -3.51 -14.13
N THR A 203 6.42 -3.30 -13.57
CA THR A 203 6.61 -3.29 -12.12
C THR A 203 6.80 -1.87 -11.62
N LYS A 204 6.34 -1.58 -10.41
CA LYS A 204 6.55 -0.31 -9.72
C LYS A 204 6.96 -0.58 -8.26
N TRP A 205 7.54 0.41 -7.60
CA TRP A 205 7.65 0.37 -6.15
C TRP A 205 6.26 0.39 -5.54
N LEU A 206 6.07 -0.39 -4.47
CA LEU A 206 4.79 -0.49 -3.76
C LEU A 206 4.30 0.87 -3.26
N PHE A 207 5.25 1.70 -2.82
CA PHE A 207 5.05 3.08 -2.41
C PHE A 207 5.93 3.99 -3.26
N LEU A 208 5.38 5.11 -3.71
CA LEU A 208 6.08 6.15 -4.43
C LEU A 208 6.28 7.38 -3.53
N PRO A 209 7.30 8.23 -3.80
CA PRO A 209 7.38 9.54 -3.16
C PRO A 209 6.07 10.32 -3.34
N GLU A 210 5.69 11.07 -2.30
CA GLU A 210 4.49 11.94 -2.25
C GLU A 210 3.12 11.23 -2.17
N ASP A 211 3.07 9.90 -2.25
CA ASP A 211 1.84 9.14 -2.02
C ASP A 211 1.19 9.50 -0.68
N GLN A 212 -0.09 9.86 -0.72
CA GLN A 212 -0.92 10.07 0.48
C GLN A 212 -1.59 8.76 0.85
N ILE A 213 -1.10 8.12 1.91
CA ILE A 213 -1.50 6.75 2.29
C ILE A 213 -2.18 6.69 3.66
N PRO A 214 -3.20 5.84 3.84
CA PRO A 214 -3.77 5.61 5.15
C PRO A 214 -2.76 4.96 6.10
N VAL A 215 -2.73 5.43 7.35
CA VAL A 215 -1.92 4.84 8.41
C VAL A 215 -2.80 4.59 9.63
N VAL A 216 -2.66 3.40 10.21
CA VAL A 216 -3.38 2.98 11.42
C VAL A 216 -2.37 2.56 12.48
N ILE A 217 -2.51 3.12 13.69
CA ILE A 217 -1.75 2.74 14.88
C ILE A 217 -2.76 2.16 15.88
N PRO A 218 -2.98 0.83 15.93
CA PRO A 218 -4.06 0.24 16.70
C PRO A 218 -4.00 0.57 18.19
N ASP A 219 -2.81 0.75 18.75
CA ASP A 219 -2.62 1.01 20.18
C ASP A 219 -3.09 2.41 20.62
N LEU A 220 -3.18 3.35 19.67
CA LEU A 220 -3.84 4.65 19.89
C LEU A 220 -5.36 4.51 19.88
N VAL A 221 -5.89 3.40 19.37
CA VAL A 221 -7.32 3.09 19.32
C VAL A 221 -7.64 2.12 20.45
N LYS A 222 -7.77 2.64 21.67
CA LYS A 222 -8.24 1.82 22.80
C LYS A 222 -9.75 1.56 22.67
N PRO A 223 -10.23 0.34 22.92
CA PRO A 223 -11.66 0.09 23.12
C PRO A 223 -12.18 1.01 24.22
N GLY A 224 -13.30 1.66 23.98
CA GLY A 224 -13.86 2.64 24.91
C GLY A 224 -15.06 3.33 24.28
N PHE A 225 -15.71 4.17 25.06
CA PHE A 225 -16.83 4.97 24.59
C PHE A 225 -16.29 6.25 23.98
N TYR A 226 -16.66 6.55 22.74
CA TYR A 226 -16.22 7.75 22.05
C TYR A 226 -17.41 8.67 21.82
N VAL A 227 -17.25 9.95 22.14
CA VAL A 227 -18.28 10.97 21.98
C VAL A 227 -17.71 12.20 21.26
N PRO A 228 -18.51 12.92 20.46
CA PRO A 228 -18.05 14.18 19.86
C PRO A 228 -17.81 15.23 20.95
N PRO A 229 -16.96 16.25 20.70
CA PRO A 229 -16.71 17.37 21.61
C PRO A 229 -18.00 18.06 22.08
N SER A 230 -19.03 18.13 21.23
CA SER A 230 -20.33 18.72 21.55
C SER A 230 -21.14 17.94 22.59
N ALA A 231 -20.79 16.68 22.86
CA ALA A 231 -21.42 15.88 23.92
C ALA A 231 -20.87 16.18 25.31
N ILE A 232 -19.67 16.77 25.38
CA ILE A 232 -18.95 16.97 26.64
C ILE A 232 -19.31 18.32 27.23
N ILE A 233 -19.72 18.27 28.50
CA ILE A 233 -19.97 19.44 29.32
C ILE A 233 -18.78 19.59 30.27
N HIS A 234 -18.05 20.68 30.11
CA HIS A 234 -16.97 21.05 31.01
C HIS A 234 -17.55 21.87 32.17
N ALA A 235 -17.47 21.35 33.39
CA ALA A 235 -17.84 22.08 34.59
C ALA A 235 -16.64 22.84 35.19
N ALA A 236 -16.91 23.61 36.24
CA ALA A 236 -15.84 24.19 37.05
C ALA A 236 -14.93 23.08 37.63
N GLU A 237 -13.68 23.44 37.93
CA GLU A 237 -12.68 22.53 38.53
C GLU A 237 -12.23 21.36 37.64
N GLY A 238 -12.53 21.40 36.34
CA GLY A 238 -12.02 20.43 35.37
C GLY A 238 -12.78 19.10 35.32
N ALA A 239 -13.91 19.00 36.02
CA ALA A 239 -14.82 17.87 35.89
C ALA A 239 -15.52 17.88 34.52
N ASN A 240 -15.66 16.71 33.91
CA ASN A 240 -16.31 16.53 32.62
C ASN A 240 -17.55 15.68 32.78
N PHE A 241 -18.60 16.02 32.06
CA PHE A 241 -19.88 15.31 32.10
C PHE A 241 -20.40 15.06 30.69
N VAL A 242 -21.28 14.07 30.57
CA VAL A 242 -22.15 13.87 29.42
C VAL A 242 -23.58 13.71 29.91
N TYR A 243 -24.55 14.05 29.07
CA TYR A 243 -25.92 13.61 29.33
C TYR A 243 -26.18 12.28 28.64
N ILE A 244 -26.85 11.37 29.36
CA ILE A 244 -27.33 10.10 28.82
C ILE A 244 -28.85 10.06 28.84
N ASN A 245 -29.46 9.31 27.93
CA ASN A 245 -30.90 9.04 27.97
C ASN A 245 -31.18 7.85 28.90
N ASP A 246 -31.78 8.12 30.06
CA ASP A 246 -32.28 7.13 31.01
C ASP A 246 -33.81 7.11 30.94
N ASN A 247 -34.34 6.25 30.06
CA ASN A 247 -35.78 6.02 29.90
C ASN A 247 -36.60 7.29 29.56
N GLY A 248 -36.13 8.08 28.59
CA GLY A 248 -36.79 9.30 28.16
C GLY A 248 -36.49 10.51 29.05
N LYS A 249 -35.53 10.38 29.97
CA LYS A 249 -35.04 11.47 30.80
C LYS A 249 -33.54 11.66 30.63
N ALA A 250 -33.09 12.90 30.57
CA ALA A 250 -31.68 13.22 30.61
C ALA A 250 -31.12 12.88 32.00
N LYS A 251 -30.01 12.17 32.04
CA LYS A 251 -29.26 11.91 33.25
C LYS A 251 -27.84 12.42 33.10
N LEU A 252 -27.37 13.23 34.04
CA LEU A 252 -26.01 13.76 34.00
C LEU A 252 -25.04 12.70 34.53
N LEU A 253 -24.07 12.31 33.71
CA LEU A 253 -23.06 11.32 34.08
C LEU A 253 -21.67 11.97 34.05
N GLN A 254 -20.96 11.91 35.19
CA GLN A 254 -19.57 12.35 35.25
C GLN A 254 -18.69 11.37 34.49
N VAL A 255 -17.79 11.90 33.66
CA VAL A 255 -16.88 11.11 32.82
C VAL A 255 -15.43 11.57 32.99
N LYS A 256 -14.51 10.63 32.83
CA LYS A 256 -13.08 10.88 32.68
C LYS A 256 -12.74 10.90 31.20
N LEU A 257 -12.11 11.97 30.73
CA LEU A 257 -11.52 11.99 29.39
C LEU A 257 -10.21 11.21 29.44
N VAL A 258 -10.13 10.10 28.71
CA VAL A 258 -8.96 9.20 28.71
C VAL A 258 -8.16 9.23 27.41
N GLY A 259 -8.67 9.93 26.40
CA GLY A 259 -7.98 10.14 25.14
C GLY A 259 -8.79 11.00 24.18
N ARG A 260 -8.16 11.31 23.05
CA ARG A 260 -8.79 12.03 21.92
C ARG A 260 -8.42 11.31 20.62
N ALA A 261 -9.40 11.13 19.75
CA ALA A 261 -9.21 10.52 18.43
C ALA A 261 -9.86 11.42 17.38
N THR A 262 -9.04 12.15 16.62
CA THR A 262 -9.46 13.06 15.55
C THR A 262 -10.46 14.13 16.06
N ASP A 263 -11.74 13.85 15.93
CA ASP A 263 -12.92 14.67 16.20
C ASP A 263 -13.79 14.11 17.34
N THR A 264 -13.29 13.13 18.10
CA THR A 264 -13.98 12.52 19.24
C THR A 264 -13.08 12.45 20.46
N TYR A 265 -13.70 12.35 21.63
CA TYR A 265 -13.05 12.08 22.91
C TYR A 265 -13.37 10.67 23.37
N ALA A 266 -12.36 9.95 23.82
CA ALA A 266 -12.55 8.70 24.55
C ALA A 266 -12.92 9.03 26.00
N ILE A 267 -14.02 8.47 26.48
CA ILE A 267 -14.56 8.69 27.82
C ILE A 267 -14.68 7.37 28.59
N GLU A 268 -14.48 7.46 29.90
CA GLU A 268 -14.70 6.38 30.86
C GLU A 268 -15.57 6.89 32.01
N ALA A 269 -16.55 6.09 32.46
CA ALA A 269 -17.35 6.37 33.64
C ALA A 269 -17.97 5.07 34.16
N ASP A 270 -18.19 5.03 35.48
CA ASP A 270 -18.97 3.98 36.09
C ASP A 270 -20.41 4.03 35.57
N GLY A 271 -20.85 2.94 34.94
CA GLY A 271 -22.21 2.82 34.42
C GLY A 271 -22.39 3.07 32.92
N LEU A 272 -21.35 3.48 32.18
CA LEU A 272 -21.41 3.46 30.71
C LEU A 272 -21.42 2.01 30.18
N LYS A 273 -22.39 1.70 29.31
CA LYS A 273 -22.60 0.39 28.67
C LYS A 273 -22.79 0.56 27.16
N GLU A 274 -22.64 -0.51 26.38
CA GLU A 274 -22.71 -0.47 24.90
C GLU A 274 -24.02 0.12 24.34
N ASP A 275 -25.11 -0.03 25.07
CA ASP A 275 -26.45 0.45 24.73
C ASP A 275 -26.77 1.84 25.30
N THR A 276 -25.81 2.47 25.99
CA THR A 276 -26.02 3.81 26.56
C THR A 276 -26.14 4.85 25.47
N GLN A 277 -27.28 5.53 25.40
CA GLN A 277 -27.51 6.62 24.46
C GLN A 277 -26.96 7.92 25.02
N ILE A 278 -25.96 8.49 24.34
CA ILE A 278 -25.39 9.80 24.69
C ILE A 278 -26.20 10.89 24.00
N ILE A 279 -26.58 11.91 24.76
CA ILE A 279 -27.26 13.08 24.23
C ILE A 279 -26.21 14.03 23.67
N VAL A 280 -26.36 14.43 22.41
CA VAL A 280 -25.52 15.44 21.78
C VAL A 280 -26.31 16.72 21.60
N ILE A 281 -25.74 17.82 22.11
CA ILE A 281 -26.36 19.13 22.09
C ILE A 281 -25.74 19.93 20.95
N GLU A 282 -26.45 20.00 19.83
CA GLU A 282 -26.01 20.80 18.67
C GLU A 282 -26.33 22.30 18.86
N ASP A 283 -27.51 22.61 19.41
CA ASP A 283 -27.90 23.97 19.78
C ASP A 283 -27.62 24.24 21.26
N LYS A 284 -26.62 25.08 21.55
CA LYS A 284 -26.26 25.45 22.93
C LYS A 284 -27.37 26.18 23.68
N SER A 285 -28.39 26.73 23.00
CA SER A 285 -29.51 27.42 23.65
C SER A 285 -30.32 26.50 24.58
N ILE A 286 -30.36 25.19 24.29
CA ILE A 286 -31.10 24.20 25.07
C ILE A 286 -30.32 23.73 26.31
N LEU A 287 -29.02 24.05 26.40
CA LEU A 287 -28.15 23.57 27.47
C LEU A 287 -28.61 24.03 28.85
N ASN A 288 -29.19 25.24 28.94
CA ASN A 288 -29.75 25.79 30.18
C ASN A 288 -31.08 25.14 30.61
N GLN A 289 -31.70 24.38 29.72
CA GLN A 289 -32.97 23.68 29.96
C GLN A 289 -32.76 22.19 30.26
N LEU A 290 -31.56 21.66 30.00
CA LEU A 290 -31.16 20.31 30.39
C LEU A 290 -30.66 20.32 31.83
N TYR A 291 -31.27 19.48 32.65
CA TYR A 291 -30.89 19.20 34.03
C TYR A 291 -31.11 17.71 34.29
N ASP A 292 -30.57 17.20 35.40
CA ASP A 292 -30.73 15.79 35.77
C ASP A 292 -32.22 15.45 36.02
N GLY A 293 -32.74 14.48 35.27
CA GLY A 293 -34.15 14.10 35.24
C GLY A 293 -35.02 14.85 34.24
N ALA A 294 -34.47 15.77 33.42
CA ALA A 294 -35.25 16.51 32.43
C ALA A 294 -35.90 15.58 31.40
N PRO A 295 -37.21 15.70 31.11
CA PRO A 295 -37.84 14.91 30.07
C PRO A 295 -37.27 15.29 28.70
N ILE A 296 -36.91 14.29 27.90
CA ILE A 296 -36.32 14.49 26.56
C ILE A 296 -37.09 13.71 25.51
N THR A 297 -37.17 14.28 24.31
CA THR A 297 -37.64 13.57 23.12
C THR A 297 -36.46 13.30 22.20
N VAL A 298 -36.14 12.02 22.03
CA VAL A 298 -35.08 11.50 21.14
C VAL A 298 -35.53 11.65 19.69
N LYS A 299 -34.82 12.42 18.87
CA LYS A 299 -35.19 12.62 17.45
C LYS A 299 -34.72 11.54 16.50
N GLY A 300 -33.71 10.79 16.91
CA GLY A 300 -33.16 9.67 16.18
C GLY A 300 -31.96 9.12 16.92
N ILE A 301 -31.51 7.94 16.50
CA ILE A 301 -30.22 7.41 16.91
C ILE A 301 -29.28 7.63 15.74
N VAL A 302 -28.33 8.55 15.92
CA VAL A 302 -27.21 8.72 15.02
C VAL A 302 -26.14 7.75 15.48
N ASN A 303 -25.86 6.74 14.67
CA ASN A 303 -24.63 5.99 14.84
C ASN A 303 -23.52 6.88 14.27
N PRO A 304 -22.57 7.38 15.09
CA PRO A 304 -21.47 8.19 14.58
C PRO A 304 -20.77 7.45 13.43
N PRO A 305 -20.31 8.22 12.42
CA PRO A 305 -19.75 7.64 11.21
C PRO A 305 -18.61 6.71 11.60
N TYR A 306 -18.78 5.44 11.21
CA TYR A 306 -17.85 4.32 11.27
C TYR A 306 -16.40 4.76 11.54
N ILE A 307 -15.86 4.41 12.71
CA ILE A 307 -14.42 4.49 12.91
C ILE A 307 -13.87 3.10 13.26
N LEU A 308 -13.20 2.50 12.28
CA LEU A 308 -12.30 1.34 12.35
C LEU A 308 -12.76 0.20 13.29
N GLU A 309 -13.66 -0.66 12.78
CA GLU A 309 -14.05 -2.05 13.13
C GLU A 309 -13.96 -2.63 14.57
N LYS A 310 -13.50 -1.89 15.58
CA LYS A 310 -13.44 -2.28 17.00
C LYS A 310 -13.70 -1.11 17.95
N ARG A 311 -14.26 0.01 17.47
CA ARG A 311 -14.72 1.08 18.36
C ARG A 311 -16.15 0.80 18.82
N ARG A 312 -16.35 0.82 20.13
CA ARG A 312 -17.69 0.88 20.74
C ARG A 312 -18.14 2.34 20.67
N VAL A 313 -18.66 2.73 19.53
CA VAL A 313 -19.20 4.08 19.41
C VAL A 313 -20.63 4.06 19.93
N LEU A 314 -20.90 4.90 20.93
CA LEU A 314 -22.22 4.92 21.55
C LEU A 314 -23.23 5.52 20.59
N PRO A 315 -24.47 5.00 20.57
CA PRO A 315 -25.56 5.64 19.86
C PRO A 315 -25.71 7.09 20.35
N ILE A 316 -25.61 8.03 19.43
CA ILE A 316 -25.79 9.47 19.68
C ILE A 316 -27.25 9.81 19.44
N VAL A 317 -27.83 10.63 20.31
CA VAL A 317 -29.19 11.13 20.14
C VAL A 317 -29.19 12.67 20.08
N PRO A 318 -29.58 13.29 18.97
CA PRO A 318 -29.84 14.73 18.92
C PRO A 318 -31.18 15.07 19.59
N VAL A 319 -31.23 16.22 20.26
CA VAL A 319 -32.43 16.78 20.92
C VAL A 319 -32.73 18.15 20.29
N GLU A 320 -33.96 18.39 19.82
CA GLU A 320 -34.37 19.73 19.32
C GLU A 320 -35.44 20.41 20.20
N GLN A 321 -36.14 19.70 21.09
CA GLN A 321 -37.20 20.30 21.92
C GLN A 321 -37.31 19.61 23.30
N LEU A 322 -37.48 20.41 24.34
CA LEU A 322 -37.79 19.98 25.71
C LEU A 322 -39.25 20.31 25.99
N GLU A 323 -39.96 19.42 26.69
CA GLU A 323 -41.33 19.71 27.10
C GLU A 323 -41.32 20.88 28.10
N PRO A 324 -42.24 21.86 27.97
CA PRO A 324 -42.28 22.99 28.87
C PRO A 324 -42.53 22.52 30.30
N TYR A 325 -41.64 22.93 31.20
CA TYR A 325 -41.73 22.68 32.64
C TYR A 325 -43.00 23.36 33.19
N SER A 326 -44.07 22.61 33.43
CA SER A 326 -45.28 23.14 34.07
C SER A 326 -45.12 23.12 35.60
N PHE A 327 -44.69 24.25 36.17
CA PHE A 327 -44.80 24.49 37.62
C PHE A 327 -46.25 24.88 37.97
N PHE A 328 -47.23 23.97 37.83
CA PHE A 328 -48.53 24.03 38.52
C PHE A 328 -49.26 22.69 38.36
N ASN A 329 -49.18 21.84 39.38
CA ASN A 329 -50.27 21.02 39.92
C ASN A 329 -49.88 20.50 41.30
#